data_AF-A0A090IY16-F1
#
_entry.id   AF-A0A090IY16-F1
#
_cell.length_a   1.000
_cell.length_b   1.000
_cell.length_c   1.000
_cell.angle_alpha   90.00
_cell.angle_beta   90.00
_cell.angle_gamma   90.00
#
_symmetry.space_group_name_H-M   'P 1'
#
loop_
_entity.id
_entity.type
_entity.pdbx_description
1 polymer ?
#
loop_
_entity_poly.entity_id
_entity_poly.type
_entity_poly.pdbx_seq_one_letter_code
_entity_poly.pdbx_strand_id
1 'polypeptide(L)'
;MVGAVKLFTYYLNLTNDIDGLINMACKTETGPKYLASDLIRAIAGTWICLPPEKFSFMDVFGKVPGHPHIVERQLGTAMLDMMFTGREIKTYIPVEEVAKKFKTHFPELSSNIDTLLQGELERIEQKLSLFHFRIAHVLQLAEQNTDGKTYMADEEAFLYYDGDSVALTEAQELKIKMVAYAINRFFTDVNADLFKKVLYMQPIEYLKRVFAGYVYEKQNLVLTEEAWQRVVEIDDIHVMRVILAKLIIDDISETDDHKVESDFRKAMLENKKIIEKIIAYMDDEQAMNEVESFIDKN
;
A
#
# COMPACT_ATOMS: atom_id res chain seq x y z
N MET A 1 19.72 -16.37 12.29
CA MET A 1 18.76 -16.43 13.42
C MET A 1 17.31 -16.15 13.04
N VAL A 2 17.00 -15.38 11.98
CA VAL A 2 15.62 -15.06 11.56
C VAL A 2 14.70 -16.28 11.48
N GLY A 3 15.15 -17.37 10.86
CA GLY A 3 14.35 -18.62 10.80
C GLY A 3 14.04 -19.26 12.16
N ALA A 4 14.98 -19.21 13.10
CA ALA A 4 14.78 -19.74 14.46
C ALA A 4 13.78 -18.87 15.24
N VAL A 5 13.90 -17.54 15.15
CA VAL A 5 12.96 -16.61 15.79
C VAL A 5 11.54 -16.83 15.29
N LYS A 6 11.32 -17.00 13.97
CA LYS A 6 9.98 -17.32 13.43
C LYS A 6 9.39 -18.60 14.03
N LEU A 7 10.19 -19.67 14.09
CA LEU A 7 9.74 -20.95 14.66
C LEU A 7 9.46 -20.84 16.16
N PHE A 8 10.27 -20.09 16.89
CA PHE A 8 10.08 -19.84 18.32
C PHE A 8 8.82 -19.01 18.56
N THR A 9 8.60 -17.93 17.81
CA THR A 9 7.38 -17.12 17.86
C THR A 9 6.14 -17.99 17.59
N TYR A 10 6.17 -18.86 16.57
CA TYR A 10 5.08 -19.78 16.28
C TYR A 10 4.81 -20.74 17.45
N TYR A 11 5.85 -21.38 17.97
CA TYR A 11 5.73 -22.31 19.10
C TYR A 11 5.19 -21.62 20.36
N LEU A 12 5.71 -20.44 20.70
CA LEU A 12 5.31 -19.68 21.88
C LEU A 12 3.87 -19.16 21.77
N ASN A 13 3.44 -18.74 20.58
CA ASN A 13 2.04 -18.38 20.34
C ASN A 13 1.07 -19.55 20.55
N LEU A 14 1.50 -20.80 20.33
CA LEU A 14 0.66 -21.98 20.49
C LEU A 14 0.67 -22.54 21.91
N THR A 15 1.82 -22.50 22.59
CA THR A 15 2.05 -23.28 23.80
C THR A 15 2.30 -22.44 25.04
N ASN A 16 2.78 -21.20 24.87
CA ASN A 16 3.29 -20.35 25.93
C ASN A 16 4.37 -21.03 26.82
N ASP A 17 5.07 -22.05 26.31
CA ASP A 17 5.96 -22.92 27.09
C ASP A 17 7.46 -22.61 26.84
N ILE A 18 8.03 -21.74 27.66
CA ILE A 18 9.47 -21.43 27.56
C ILE A 18 10.36 -22.61 27.99
N ASP A 19 9.94 -23.43 28.97
CA ASP A 19 10.79 -24.52 29.49
C ASP A 19 10.89 -25.65 28.46
N GLY A 20 9.77 -25.99 27.81
CA GLY A 20 9.73 -26.88 26.67
C GLY A 20 10.62 -26.39 25.53
N LEU A 21 10.56 -25.10 25.21
CA LEU A 21 11.41 -24.50 24.18
C LEU A 21 12.90 -24.58 24.53
N ILE A 22 13.30 -24.28 25.77
CA ILE A 22 14.68 -24.42 26.24
C ILE A 22 15.17 -25.86 26.13
N ASN A 23 14.34 -26.82 26.54
CA ASN A 23 14.70 -28.22 26.49
C ASN A 23 14.92 -28.69 25.05
N MET A 24 13.99 -28.38 24.14
CA MET A 24 14.11 -28.73 22.72
C MET A 24 15.31 -28.08 22.06
N ALA A 25 15.55 -26.79 22.34
CA ALA A 25 16.60 -26.00 21.69
C ALA A 25 18.01 -26.35 22.18
N CYS A 26 18.17 -26.69 23.47
CA CYS A 26 19.49 -26.80 24.10
C CYS A 26 19.81 -28.18 24.68
N LYS A 27 18.81 -28.96 25.11
CA LYS A 27 19.04 -30.17 25.94
C LYS A 27 18.68 -31.48 25.26
N THR A 28 17.76 -31.50 24.31
CA THR A 28 17.38 -32.73 23.58
C THR A 28 18.58 -33.30 22.81
N GLU A 29 18.82 -34.61 22.96
CA GLU A 29 20.01 -35.28 22.42
C GLU A 29 20.13 -35.17 20.88
N THR A 30 19.01 -35.25 20.18
CA THR A 30 18.89 -35.08 18.72
C THR A 30 18.51 -33.65 18.31
N GLY A 31 18.49 -32.71 19.26
CA GLY A 31 18.11 -31.32 19.03
C GLY A 31 19.25 -30.45 18.47
N PRO A 32 18.99 -29.16 18.20
CA PRO A 32 19.96 -28.23 17.61
C PRO A 32 21.12 -27.85 18.55
N LYS A 33 21.00 -28.10 19.87
CA LYS A 33 22.05 -27.86 20.87
C LYS A 33 22.61 -26.43 20.83
N TYR A 34 21.71 -25.44 20.75
CA TYR A 34 22.11 -24.03 20.78
C TYR A 34 22.80 -23.67 22.10
N LEU A 35 23.73 -22.72 22.04
CA LEU A 35 24.27 -22.10 23.25
C LEU A 35 23.16 -21.34 23.98
N ALA A 36 23.17 -21.40 25.31
CA ALA A 36 22.16 -20.70 26.13
C ALA A 36 22.12 -19.20 25.84
N SER A 37 23.27 -18.56 25.62
CA SER A 37 23.35 -17.14 25.24
C SER A 37 22.67 -16.83 23.90
N ASP A 38 22.79 -17.72 22.92
CA ASP A 38 22.16 -17.53 21.61
C ASP A 38 20.66 -17.78 21.68
N LEU A 39 20.23 -18.74 22.50
CA LEU A 39 18.81 -18.95 22.78
C LEU A 39 18.21 -17.74 23.50
N ILE A 40 18.87 -17.18 24.51
CA ILE A 40 18.41 -15.96 25.22
C ILE A 40 18.18 -14.82 24.23
N ARG A 41 19.15 -14.57 23.33
CA ARG A 41 19.03 -13.55 22.28
C ARG A 41 17.88 -13.84 21.32
N ALA A 42 17.71 -15.10 20.92
CA ALA A 42 16.63 -15.51 20.03
C ALA A 42 15.25 -15.34 20.70
N ILE A 43 15.11 -15.69 21.98
CA ILE A 43 13.89 -15.48 22.76
C ILE A 43 13.58 -13.99 22.89
N ALA A 44 14.54 -13.15 23.27
CA ALA A 44 14.34 -11.70 23.26
C ALA A 44 13.92 -11.19 21.87
N GLY A 45 14.52 -11.74 20.80
CA GLY A 45 14.18 -11.47 19.41
C GLY A 45 12.76 -11.88 18.97
N THR A 46 12.08 -12.75 19.72
CA THR A 46 10.65 -13.06 19.50
C THR A 46 9.72 -11.96 20.02
N TRP A 47 10.24 -11.04 20.84
CA TRP A 47 9.50 -9.97 21.53
C TRP A 47 8.53 -10.45 22.61
N ILE A 48 8.59 -11.72 23.04
CA ILE A 48 7.71 -12.25 24.10
C ILE A 48 7.81 -11.49 25.43
N CYS A 49 8.95 -10.87 25.73
CA CYS A 49 9.14 -10.06 26.93
C CYS A 49 8.89 -8.56 26.72
N LEU A 50 8.55 -8.14 25.50
CA LEU A 50 8.31 -6.75 25.18
C LEU A 50 6.83 -6.44 25.43
N PRO A 51 6.48 -5.39 26.20
CA PRO A 51 5.09 -5.00 26.38
C PRO A 51 4.42 -4.71 25.02
N PRO A 52 3.20 -5.23 24.76
CA PRO A 52 2.51 -5.08 23.47
C PRO A 52 2.40 -3.62 22.99
N GLU A 53 2.26 -2.68 23.91
CA GLU A 53 2.12 -1.25 23.63
C GLU A 53 3.36 -0.67 22.94
N LYS A 54 4.54 -1.29 23.10
CA LYS A 54 5.78 -0.82 22.47
C LYS A 54 5.87 -1.17 20.98
N PHE A 55 5.01 -2.05 20.47
CA PHE A 55 5.04 -2.47 19.07
C PHE A 55 3.67 -2.58 18.41
N SER A 56 2.57 -2.23 19.08
CA SER A 56 1.21 -2.24 18.52
C SER A 56 1.06 -1.38 17.26
N PHE A 57 1.84 -0.30 17.12
CA PHE A 57 1.88 0.50 15.90
C PHE A 57 2.26 -0.30 14.65
N MET A 58 2.88 -1.48 14.81
CA MET A 58 3.23 -2.37 13.71
C MET A 58 2.02 -3.07 13.09
N ASP A 59 0.86 -3.05 13.76
CA ASP A 59 -0.37 -3.71 13.30
C ASP A 59 -0.88 -3.11 11.98
N VAL A 60 -0.58 -1.84 11.69
CA VAL A 60 -0.91 -1.21 10.39
C VAL A 60 -0.23 -1.90 9.21
N PHE A 61 0.88 -2.61 9.46
CA PHE A 61 1.60 -3.40 8.46
C PHE A 61 1.17 -4.88 8.44
N GLY A 62 0.09 -5.21 9.15
CA GLY A 62 -0.51 -6.53 9.15
C GLY A 62 -0.93 -6.99 7.75
N LYS A 63 -0.93 -8.31 7.56
CA LYS A 63 -1.53 -8.91 6.36
C LYS A 63 -3.04 -8.75 6.47
N VAL A 64 -3.63 -7.89 5.63
CA VAL A 64 -5.08 -7.73 5.57
C VAL A 64 -5.65 -8.84 4.67
N PRO A 65 -6.53 -9.73 5.18
CA PRO A 65 -7.12 -10.80 4.39
C PRO A 65 -7.90 -10.26 3.19
N GLY A 66 -7.75 -10.89 2.02
CA GLY A 66 -8.53 -10.54 0.81
C GLY A 66 -7.90 -9.49 -0.12
N HIS A 67 -6.78 -8.87 0.26
CA HIS A 67 -6.11 -7.90 -0.62
C HIS A 67 -5.33 -8.57 -1.77
N PRO A 68 -5.26 -7.93 -2.95
CA PRO A 68 -4.45 -8.39 -4.07
C PRO A 68 -2.96 -8.45 -3.68
N HIS A 69 -2.32 -9.55 -4.07
CA HIS A 69 -0.90 -9.78 -3.84
C HIS A 69 -0.06 -9.02 -4.87
N ILE A 70 0.24 -7.74 -4.61
CA ILE A 70 1.16 -6.95 -5.45
C ILE A 70 2.63 -7.10 -4.99
N VAL A 71 3.57 -6.98 -5.93
CA VAL A 71 5.01 -7.27 -5.75
C VAL A 71 5.64 -6.36 -4.70
N GLU A 72 5.26 -5.09 -4.70
CA GLU A 72 5.72 -4.05 -3.78
C GLU A 72 5.35 -4.41 -2.34
N ARG A 73 4.13 -4.92 -2.13
CA ARG A 73 3.69 -5.40 -0.81
C ARG A 73 4.43 -6.66 -0.39
N GLN A 74 4.77 -7.56 -1.31
CA GLN A 74 5.59 -8.74 -1.02
C GLN A 74 7.00 -8.33 -0.61
N LEU A 75 7.61 -7.36 -1.30
CA LEU A 75 8.93 -6.81 -0.97
C LEU A 75 8.92 -6.06 0.37
N GLY A 76 7.91 -5.22 0.62
CA GLY A 76 7.72 -4.54 1.90
C GLY A 76 7.51 -5.51 3.06
N THR A 77 6.67 -6.54 2.87
CA THR A 77 6.44 -7.59 3.87
C THR A 77 7.71 -8.40 4.13
N ALA A 78 8.47 -8.73 3.09
CA ALA A 78 9.74 -9.45 3.24
C ALA A 78 10.79 -8.62 4.00
N MET A 79 10.89 -7.33 3.70
CA MET A 79 11.78 -6.40 4.40
C MET A 79 11.39 -6.25 5.87
N LEU A 80 10.10 -6.12 6.16
CA LEU A 80 9.60 -6.11 7.54
C LEU A 80 9.86 -7.45 8.25
N ASP A 81 9.69 -8.59 7.58
CA ASP A 81 9.98 -9.92 8.14
C ASP A 81 11.45 -10.10 8.51
N MET A 82 12.36 -9.51 7.74
CA MET A 82 13.79 -9.54 8.01
C MET A 82 14.17 -8.61 9.17
N MET A 83 13.57 -7.43 9.27
CA MET A 83 13.94 -6.44 10.30
C MET A 83 13.22 -6.64 11.63
N PHE A 84 11.96 -7.09 11.57
CA PHE A 84 11.01 -7.12 12.68
C PHE A 84 10.33 -8.49 12.77
N THR A 85 11.15 -9.54 12.85
CA THR A 85 10.67 -10.93 12.86
C THR A 85 9.77 -11.25 14.06
N GLY A 86 9.97 -10.58 15.20
CA GLY A 86 9.18 -10.78 16.42
C GLY A 86 7.75 -10.22 16.35
N ARG A 87 7.41 -9.42 15.33
CA ARG A 87 6.10 -8.72 15.26
C ARG A 87 4.87 -9.63 15.19
N GLU A 88 5.06 -10.91 14.93
CA GLU A 88 3.99 -11.90 14.89
C GLU A 88 3.68 -12.53 16.26
N ILE A 89 4.40 -12.15 17.32
CA ILE A 89 4.11 -12.62 18.68
C ILE A 89 2.76 -12.08 19.16
N LYS A 90 1.99 -12.95 19.81
CA LYS A 90 0.66 -12.66 20.36
C LYS A 90 0.57 -12.86 21.87
N THR A 91 1.64 -13.38 22.46
CA THR A 91 1.76 -13.65 23.89
C THR A 91 2.81 -12.74 24.52
N TYR A 92 2.59 -12.41 25.78
CA TYR A 92 3.50 -11.61 26.60
C TYR A 92 3.82 -12.35 27.89
N ILE A 93 5.10 -12.44 28.22
CA ILE A 93 5.60 -12.99 29.49
C ILE A 93 6.58 -11.98 30.09
N PRO A 94 6.41 -11.57 31.36
CA PRO A 94 7.33 -10.65 32.01
C PRO A 94 8.78 -11.12 31.95
N VAL A 95 9.72 -10.20 31.74
CA VAL A 95 11.15 -10.50 31.58
C VAL A 95 11.72 -11.24 32.79
N GLU A 96 11.23 -10.95 34.00
CA GLU A 96 11.64 -11.58 35.24
C GLU A 96 11.25 -13.07 35.29
N GLU A 97 10.09 -13.42 34.75
CA GLU A 97 9.63 -14.80 34.67
C GLU A 97 10.47 -15.60 33.67
N VAL A 98 10.77 -15.01 32.51
CA VAL A 98 11.65 -15.60 31.50
C VAL A 98 13.06 -15.80 32.07
N ALA A 99 13.61 -14.78 32.73
CA ALA A 99 14.92 -14.85 33.37
C ALA A 99 14.99 -15.96 34.43
N LYS A 100 13.94 -16.11 35.26
CA LYS A 100 13.85 -17.17 36.27
C LYS A 100 13.90 -18.57 35.64
N LYS A 101 13.21 -18.78 34.51
CA LYS A 101 13.25 -20.05 33.77
C LYS A 101 14.64 -20.34 33.23
N PHE A 102 15.30 -19.36 32.60
CA PHE A 102 16.69 -19.51 32.14
C PHE A 102 17.66 -19.82 33.28
N LYS A 103 17.55 -19.14 34.43
CA LYS A 103 18.40 -19.38 35.61
C LYS A 103 18.22 -20.78 36.18
N THR A 104 17.01 -21.31 36.10
CA THR A 104 16.72 -22.70 36.52
C THR A 104 17.38 -23.71 35.59
N HIS A 105 17.40 -23.43 34.28
CA HIS A 105 17.97 -24.35 33.28
C HIS A 105 19.49 -24.23 33.10
N PHE A 106 20.07 -23.06 33.40
CA PHE A 106 21.48 -22.70 33.21
C PHE A 106 22.00 -21.91 34.44
N PRO A 107 22.08 -22.54 35.62
CA PRO A 107 22.48 -21.87 36.86
C PRO A 107 23.86 -21.21 36.78
N GLU A 108 24.77 -21.77 35.97
CA GLU A 108 26.11 -21.26 35.72
C GLU A 108 26.15 -19.89 35.03
N LEU A 109 25.06 -19.49 34.36
CA LEU A 109 24.93 -18.20 33.68
C LEU A 109 24.08 -17.20 34.46
N SER A 110 23.68 -17.52 35.70
CA SER A 110 22.71 -16.72 36.46
C SER A 110 23.05 -15.24 36.59
N SER A 111 24.34 -14.90 36.73
CA SER A 111 24.81 -13.51 36.84
C SER A 111 24.66 -12.71 35.55
N ASN A 112 24.58 -13.39 34.39
CA ASN A 112 24.63 -12.75 33.08
C ASN A 112 23.28 -12.80 32.33
N ILE A 113 22.36 -13.67 32.76
CA ILE A 113 21.04 -13.86 32.09
C ILE A 113 20.25 -12.56 32.05
N ASP A 114 20.16 -11.84 33.18
CA ASP A 114 19.39 -10.59 33.25
C ASP A 114 19.98 -9.54 32.32
N THR A 115 21.31 -9.39 32.33
CA THR A 115 22.03 -8.43 31.48
C THR A 115 21.86 -8.76 29.99
N LEU A 116 21.91 -10.04 29.61
CA LEU A 116 21.72 -10.45 28.21
C LEU A 116 20.30 -10.23 27.73
N LEU A 117 19.28 -10.57 28.53
CA LEU A 117 17.88 -10.33 28.18
C LEU A 117 17.61 -8.84 28.06
N GLN A 118 17.98 -8.06 29.08
CA GLN A 118 17.72 -6.64 29.13
C GLN A 118 18.44 -5.89 27.99
N GLY A 119 19.72 -6.21 27.74
CA GLY A 119 20.47 -5.57 26.67
C GLY A 119 19.91 -5.84 25.27
N GLU A 120 19.37 -7.05 25.03
CA GLU A 120 18.70 -7.34 23.76
C GLU A 120 17.34 -6.66 23.64
N LEU A 121 16.56 -6.59 24.71
CA LEU A 121 15.28 -5.87 24.71
C LEU A 121 15.49 -4.38 24.47
N GLU A 122 16.45 -3.74 25.15
CA GLU A 122 16.80 -2.33 24.91
C GLU A 122 17.22 -2.08 23.46
N ARG A 123 18.00 -2.97 22.87
CA ARG A 123 18.40 -2.88 21.46
C ARG A 123 17.20 -2.98 20.52
N ILE A 124 16.22 -3.83 20.84
CA ILE A 124 14.98 -3.97 20.06
C ILE A 124 14.11 -2.71 20.22
N GLU A 125 13.95 -2.21 21.45
CA GLU A 125 13.19 -1.00 21.75
C GLU A 125 13.75 0.23 21.03
N GLN A 126 15.07 0.40 21.01
CA GLN A 126 15.72 1.48 20.26
C GLN A 126 15.42 1.40 18.75
N LYS A 127 15.43 0.19 18.18
CA LYS A 127 15.09 -0.02 16.77
C LYS A 127 13.62 0.30 16.48
N LEU A 128 12.71 -0.14 17.35
CA LEU A 128 11.29 0.13 17.23
C LEU A 128 10.99 1.62 17.35
N SER A 129 11.60 2.30 18.32
CA SER A 129 11.46 3.75 18.52
C SER A 129 11.95 4.54 17.30
N LEU A 130 13.13 4.19 16.76
CA LEU A 130 13.66 4.82 15.56
C LEU A 130 12.75 4.57 14.33
N PHE A 131 12.22 3.36 14.22
CA PHE A 131 11.31 3.02 13.13
C PHE A 131 9.99 3.78 13.25
N HIS A 132 9.36 3.75 14.42
CA HIS A 132 8.15 4.53 14.74
C HIS A 132 8.32 6.01 14.39
N PHE A 133 9.43 6.63 14.80
CA PHE A 133 9.74 8.02 14.46
C PHE A 133 9.76 8.27 12.95
N ARG A 134 10.34 7.35 12.16
CA ARG A 134 10.42 7.48 10.69
C ARG A 134 9.08 7.33 9.99
N ILE A 135 8.14 6.59 10.57
CA ILE A 135 6.83 6.30 9.98
C ILE A 135 5.69 7.09 10.62
N ALA A 136 5.96 7.98 11.58
CA ALA A 136 4.94 8.69 12.35
C ALA A 136 3.92 9.42 11.46
N HIS A 137 4.38 10.02 10.35
CA HIS A 137 3.48 10.65 9.37
C HIS A 137 2.56 9.63 8.67
N VAL A 138 3.06 8.43 8.37
CA VAL A 138 2.26 7.35 7.76
C VAL A 138 1.23 6.83 8.76
N LEU A 139 1.59 6.72 10.04
CA LEU A 139 0.66 6.33 11.11
C LEU A 139 -0.46 7.34 11.30
N GLN A 140 -0.15 8.65 11.24
CA GLN A 140 -1.16 9.72 11.30
C GLN A 140 -2.15 9.64 10.13
N LEU A 141 -1.66 9.33 8.93
CA LEU A 141 -2.54 9.10 7.77
C LEU A 141 -3.40 7.84 7.96
N ALA A 142 -2.85 6.76 8.53
CA ALA A 142 -3.59 5.54 8.80
C ALA A 142 -4.66 5.71 9.89
N GLU A 143 -4.40 6.50 10.93
CA GLU A 143 -5.37 6.81 12.00
C GLU A 143 -6.53 7.68 11.50
N GLN A 144 -6.33 8.47 10.45
CA GLN A 144 -7.40 9.21 9.77
C GLN A 144 -8.30 8.28 8.93
N ASN A 145 -7.82 7.09 8.56
CA ASN A 145 -8.54 6.09 7.77
C ASN A 145 -9.37 5.16 8.67
N THR A 146 -10.46 5.69 9.23
CA THR A 146 -11.37 4.97 10.17
C THR A 146 -12.50 4.20 9.47
N ASP A 147 -12.62 4.27 8.15
CA ASP A 147 -13.71 3.68 7.37
C ASP A 147 -13.42 2.27 6.84
N GLY A 148 -12.27 1.69 7.17
CA GLY A 148 -11.85 0.38 6.70
C GLY A 148 -11.39 0.36 5.24
N LYS A 149 -11.22 1.53 4.61
CA LYS A 149 -10.72 1.66 3.24
C LYS A 149 -9.22 1.95 3.24
N THR A 150 -8.53 1.43 2.23
CA THR A 150 -7.11 1.71 2.03
C THR A 150 -6.97 2.96 1.18
N TYR A 151 -6.29 3.97 1.72
CA TYR A 151 -5.90 5.15 0.97
C TYR A 151 -4.45 4.96 0.52
N MET A 152 -4.22 4.98 -0.79
CA MET A 152 -2.88 4.92 -1.36
C MET A 152 -2.39 6.34 -1.61
N ALA A 153 -1.11 6.59 -1.33
CA ALA A 153 -0.47 7.85 -1.67
C ALA A 153 -0.37 8.00 -3.19
N ASP A 154 -0.33 9.25 -3.65
CA ASP A 154 -0.10 9.64 -5.05
C ASP A 154 -1.10 9.03 -6.04
N GLU A 155 -0.67 8.82 -7.28
CA GLU A 155 -1.54 8.44 -8.40
C GLU A 155 -1.75 6.92 -8.54
N GLU A 156 -1.02 6.12 -7.76
CA GLU A 156 -1.23 4.67 -7.69
C GLU A 156 -2.64 4.32 -7.19
N ALA A 157 -3.24 5.18 -6.36
CA ALA A 157 -4.60 5.01 -5.90
C ALA A 157 -5.60 4.88 -7.06
N PHE A 158 -5.36 5.58 -8.18
CA PHE A 158 -6.23 5.52 -9.34
C PHE A 158 -6.09 4.18 -10.08
N LEU A 159 -4.89 3.61 -10.13
CA LEU A 159 -4.64 2.33 -10.81
C LEU A 159 -5.37 1.17 -10.10
N TYR A 160 -5.41 1.20 -8.78
CA TYR A 160 -6.01 0.13 -7.95
C TYR A 160 -7.42 0.45 -7.45
N TYR A 161 -7.97 1.62 -7.78
CA TYR A 161 -9.30 2.03 -7.35
C TYR A 161 -10.37 1.00 -7.72
N ASP A 162 -11.04 0.46 -6.71
CA ASP A 162 -12.14 -0.48 -6.88
C ASP A 162 -13.47 0.05 -6.33
N GLY A 163 -13.51 1.25 -5.74
CA GLY A 163 -14.71 1.82 -5.13
C GLY A 163 -15.13 1.19 -3.81
N ASP A 164 -14.47 0.12 -3.38
CA ASP A 164 -14.81 -0.65 -2.18
C ASP A 164 -13.64 -0.68 -1.20
N SER A 165 -12.55 -1.37 -1.54
CA SER A 165 -11.39 -1.58 -0.67
C SER A 165 -10.32 -0.50 -0.78
N VAL A 166 -10.25 0.18 -1.94
CA VAL A 166 -9.35 1.32 -2.19
C VAL A 166 -10.17 2.59 -2.33
N ALA A 167 -10.00 3.50 -1.39
CA ALA A 167 -10.63 4.82 -1.40
C ALA A 167 -9.70 5.87 -1.99
N LEU A 168 -10.32 6.93 -2.51
CA LEU A 168 -9.63 8.14 -2.93
C LEU A 168 -9.78 9.20 -1.82
N THR A 169 -8.68 9.90 -1.54
CA THR A 169 -8.69 11.09 -0.69
C THR A 169 -9.50 12.23 -1.33
N GLU A 170 -9.87 13.24 -0.54
CA GLU A 170 -10.57 14.43 -1.06
C GLU A 170 -9.81 15.12 -2.20
N ALA A 171 -8.47 15.20 -2.12
CA ALA A 171 -7.64 15.78 -3.17
C ALA A 171 -7.64 14.94 -4.45
N GLN A 172 -7.58 13.61 -4.32
CA GLN A 172 -7.66 12.70 -5.47
C GLN A 172 -9.07 12.72 -6.10
N GLU A 173 -10.13 12.79 -5.28
CA GLU A 173 -11.50 12.97 -5.76
C GLU A 173 -11.66 14.30 -6.51
N LEU A 174 -11.12 15.40 -5.96
CA LEU A 174 -11.11 16.70 -6.62
C LEU A 174 -10.40 16.63 -7.97
N LYS A 175 -9.27 15.90 -8.07
CA LYS A 175 -8.58 15.70 -9.36
C LYS A 175 -9.49 15.02 -10.40
N ILE A 176 -10.21 13.95 -10.02
CA ILE A 176 -11.15 13.30 -10.94
C ILE A 176 -12.27 14.26 -11.36
N LYS A 177 -12.84 15.03 -10.41
CA LYS A 177 -13.87 16.03 -10.72
C LYS A 177 -13.35 17.13 -11.66
N MET A 178 -12.12 17.61 -11.46
CA MET A 178 -11.50 18.59 -12.35
C MET A 178 -11.32 18.06 -13.77
N VAL A 179 -10.93 16.79 -13.91
CA VAL A 179 -10.84 16.12 -15.21
C VAL A 179 -12.22 15.97 -15.86
N ALA A 180 -13.22 15.51 -15.10
CA ALA A 180 -14.60 15.41 -15.57
C ALA A 180 -15.12 16.78 -16.04
N TYR A 181 -14.89 17.84 -15.26
CA TYR A 181 -15.25 19.21 -15.60
C TYR A 181 -14.54 19.68 -16.88
N ALA A 182 -13.23 19.45 -17.01
CA ALA A 182 -12.49 19.83 -18.21
C ALA A 182 -13.03 19.13 -19.47
N ILE A 183 -13.35 17.84 -19.39
CA ILE A 183 -13.94 17.07 -20.49
C ILE A 183 -15.36 17.57 -20.80
N ASN A 184 -16.19 17.83 -19.79
CA ASN A 184 -17.54 18.38 -19.98
C ASN A 184 -17.48 19.76 -20.67
N ARG A 185 -16.60 20.65 -20.20
CA ARG A 185 -16.34 21.96 -20.82
C ARG A 185 -15.84 21.82 -22.24
N PHE A 186 -14.94 20.89 -22.52
CA PHE A 186 -14.47 20.61 -23.88
C PHE A 186 -15.63 20.19 -24.82
N PHE A 187 -16.58 19.39 -24.34
CA PHE A 187 -17.76 19.01 -25.12
C PHE A 187 -18.80 20.12 -25.25
N THR A 188 -18.86 21.07 -24.33
CA THR A 188 -19.82 22.20 -24.36
C THR A 188 -19.26 23.47 -25.01
N ASP A 189 -17.94 23.62 -25.11
CA ASP A 189 -17.29 24.83 -25.67
C ASP A 189 -17.51 24.97 -27.17
N VAL A 190 -18.17 26.06 -27.58
CA VAL A 190 -18.50 26.38 -28.97
C VAL A 190 -17.25 26.51 -29.86
N ASN A 191 -16.08 26.79 -29.27
CA ASN A 191 -14.83 26.99 -30.02
C ASN A 191 -14.06 25.68 -30.34
N ALA A 192 -14.43 24.53 -29.75
CA ALA A 192 -13.77 23.24 -29.98
C ALA A 192 -14.28 22.49 -31.23
N ASP A 193 -14.80 23.22 -32.21
CA ASP A 193 -15.60 22.72 -33.33
C ASP A 193 -14.89 21.70 -34.23
N LEU A 194 -13.57 21.84 -34.40
CA LEU A 194 -12.76 20.92 -35.21
C LEU A 194 -12.63 19.54 -34.52
N PHE A 195 -12.34 19.52 -33.22
CA PHE A 195 -12.19 18.27 -32.47
C PHE A 195 -13.54 17.58 -32.25
N LYS A 196 -14.61 18.35 -32.02
CA LYS A 196 -15.97 17.81 -31.95
C LYS A 196 -16.39 17.12 -33.25
N LYS A 197 -16.04 17.65 -34.42
CA LYS A 197 -16.29 16.96 -35.70
C LYS A 197 -15.60 15.59 -35.75
N VAL A 198 -14.35 15.51 -35.31
CA VAL A 198 -13.61 14.23 -35.24
C VAL A 198 -14.28 13.26 -34.27
N LEU A 199 -14.67 13.71 -33.08
CA LEU A 199 -15.25 12.85 -32.04
C LEU A 199 -16.69 12.41 -32.34
N TYR A 200 -17.52 13.27 -32.94
CA TYR A 200 -18.94 13.02 -33.12
C TYR A 200 -19.34 12.51 -34.51
N MET A 201 -18.56 12.82 -35.57
CA MET A 201 -18.93 12.44 -36.94
C MET A 201 -18.26 11.14 -37.42
N GLN A 202 -17.43 10.51 -36.59
CA GLN A 202 -16.66 9.32 -36.96
C GLN A 202 -17.18 8.06 -36.23
N PRO A 203 -17.10 6.88 -36.86
CA PRO A 203 -17.43 5.62 -36.22
C PRO A 203 -16.40 5.24 -35.15
N ILE A 204 -16.77 4.38 -34.21
CA ILE A 204 -15.92 4.00 -33.07
C ILE A 204 -14.59 3.38 -33.49
N GLU A 205 -14.55 2.65 -34.61
CA GLU A 205 -13.33 2.05 -35.17
C GLU A 205 -12.33 3.09 -35.63
N TYR A 206 -12.81 4.23 -36.15
CA TYR A 206 -11.95 5.37 -36.47
C TYR A 206 -11.39 5.99 -35.19
N LEU A 207 -12.24 6.18 -34.17
CA LEU A 207 -11.82 6.71 -32.87
C LEU A 207 -10.76 5.83 -32.20
N LYS A 208 -10.90 4.50 -32.26
CA LYS A 208 -9.89 3.54 -31.76
C LYS A 208 -8.53 3.71 -32.46
N ARG A 209 -8.50 4.02 -33.75
CA ARG A 209 -7.26 4.31 -34.48
C ARG A 209 -6.64 5.64 -34.07
N VAL A 210 -7.46 6.67 -33.91
CA VAL A 210 -7.01 7.98 -33.39
C VAL A 210 -6.42 7.81 -31.99
N PHE A 211 -7.07 7.02 -31.14
CA PHE A 211 -6.57 6.70 -29.80
C PHE A 211 -5.16 6.09 -29.86
N ALA A 212 -4.96 5.07 -30.69
CA ALA A 212 -3.65 4.42 -30.82
C ALA A 212 -2.56 5.43 -31.26
N GLY A 213 -2.90 6.36 -32.16
CA GLY A 213 -2.01 7.45 -32.56
C GLY A 213 -1.65 8.39 -31.41
N TYR A 214 -2.63 8.82 -30.60
CA TYR A 214 -2.37 9.68 -29.44
C TYR A 214 -1.50 8.98 -28.38
N VAL A 215 -1.79 7.72 -28.07
CA VAL A 215 -1.05 6.95 -27.06
C VAL A 215 0.41 6.75 -27.48
N TYR A 216 0.65 6.38 -28.75
CA TYR A 216 1.98 6.05 -29.25
C TYR A 216 2.80 7.28 -29.68
N GLU A 217 2.21 8.19 -30.45
CA GLU A 217 2.95 9.28 -31.11
C GLU A 217 3.00 10.56 -30.29
N LYS A 218 1.96 10.84 -29.48
CA LYS A 218 1.82 12.12 -28.76
C LYS A 218 2.20 12.00 -27.29
N GLN A 219 1.72 10.96 -26.63
CA GLN A 219 1.84 10.82 -25.18
C GLN A 219 2.95 9.84 -24.75
N ASN A 220 3.52 9.06 -25.68
CA ASN A 220 4.55 8.05 -25.43
C ASN A 220 4.25 7.13 -24.23
N LEU A 221 2.98 6.72 -24.10
CA LEU A 221 2.50 5.93 -22.98
C LEU A 221 2.79 4.44 -23.21
N VAL A 222 3.31 3.78 -22.18
CA VAL A 222 3.49 2.32 -22.15
C VAL A 222 2.35 1.70 -21.35
N LEU A 223 1.44 1.01 -22.05
CA LEU A 223 0.29 0.31 -21.47
C LEU A 223 0.53 -1.20 -21.42
N THR A 224 -0.13 -1.87 -20.47
CA THR A 224 -0.18 -3.33 -20.43
C THR A 224 -0.95 -3.92 -21.63
N GLU A 225 -0.67 -5.18 -21.97
CA GLU A 225 -1.40 -5.91 -23.01
C GLU A 225 -2.91 -5.99 -22.70
N GLU A 226 -3.27 -6.18 -21.43
CA GLU A 226 -4.66 -6.18 -20.97
C GLU A 226 -5.35 -4.84 -21.21
N ALA A 227 -4.66 -3.72 -21.00
CA ALA A 227 -5.20 -2.39 -21.27
C ALA A 227 -5.44 -2.16 -22.77
N TRP A 228 -4.54 -2.64 -23.64
CA TRP A 228 -4.74 -2.61 -25.09
C TRP A 228 -5.94 -3.45 -25.53
N GLN A 229 -6.05 -4.69 -25.03
CA GLN A 229 -7.18 -5.57 -25.32
C GLN A 229 -8.50 -4.92 -24.89
N ARG A 230 -8.52 -4.31 -23.70
CA ARG A 230 -9.71 -3.63 -23.21
C ARG A 230 -10.13 -2.46 -24.10
N VAL A 231 -9.20 -1.65 -24.60
CA VAL A 231 -9.53 -0.55 -25.53
C VAL A 231 -10.14 -1.11 -26.82
N VAL A 232 -9.63 -2.23 -27.32
CA VAL A 232 -10.19 -2.93 -28.48
C VAL A 232 -11.61 -3.40 -28.21
N GLU A 233 -11.92 -3.82 -26.99
CA GLU A 233 -13.24 -4.28 -26.54
C GLU A 233 -14.23 -3.15 -26.18
N ILE A 234 -13.82 -1.87 -26.19
CA ILE A 234 -14.76 -0.77 -25.92
C ILE A 234 -15.76 -0.67 -27.08
N ASP A 235 -17.01 -0.99 -26.81
CA ASP A 235 -18.12 -0.87 -27.78
C ASP A 235 -18.96 0.39 -27.57
N ASP A 236 -18.83 1.03 -26.41
CA ASP A 236 -19.50 2.30 -26.12
C ASP A 236 -18.73 3.49 -26.71
N ILE A 237 -19.33 4.12 -27.72
CA ILE A 237 -18.75 5.28 -28.39
C ILE A 237 -18.60 6.49 -27.45
N HIS A 238 -19.44 6.62 -26.43
CA HIS A 238 -19.34 7.70 -25.46
C HIS A 238 -18.09 7.54 -24.60
N VAL A 239 -17.82 6.33 -24.12
CA VAL A 239 -16.59 6.00 -23.37
C VAL A 239 -15.34 6.32 -24.20
N MET A 240 -15.33 5.92 -25.48
CA MET A 240 -14.20 6.22 -26.38
C MET A 240 -14.00 7.73 -26.58
N ARG A 241 -15.08 8.51 -26.69
CA ARG A 241 -15.02 9.97 -26.81
C ARG A 241 -14.45 10.62 -25.56
N VAL A 242 -14.85 10.17 -24.37
CA VAL A 242 -14.34 10.69 -23.09
C VAL A 242 -12.83 10.45 -22.97
N ILE A 243 -12.38 9.24 -23.29
CA ILE A 243 -10.95 8.89 -23.31
C ILE A 243 -10.18 9.81 -24.26
N LEU A 244 -10.66 9.94 -25.51
CA LEU A 244 -10.00 10.80 -26.50
C LEU A 244 -10.02 12.28 -26.12
N ALA A 245 -11.12 12.78 -25.54
CA ALA A 245 -11.21 14.16 -25.09
C ALA A 245 -10.14 14.48 -24.05
N LYS A 246 -9.91 13.59 -23.06
CA LYS A 246 -8.80 13.76 -22.11
C LYS A 246 -7.45 13.82 -22.81
N LEU A 247 -7.17 12.86 -23.71
CA LEU A 247 -5.88 12.83 -24.43
C LEU A 247 -5.63 14.07 -25.28
N ILE A 248 -6.68 14.66 -25.85
CA ILE A 248 -6.62 15.91 -26.61
C ILE A 248 -6.39 17.11 -25.68
N ILE A 249 -7.14 17.21 -24.58
CA ILE A 249 -6.98 18.29 -23.59
C ILE A 249 -5.54 18.31 -23.08
N ASP A 250 -4.97 17.13 -22.81
CA ASP A 250 -3.60 16.98 -22.31
C ASP A 250 -2.52 17.32 -23.34
N ASP A 251 -2.78 17.07 -24.62
CA ASP A 251 -1.88 17.46 -25.72
C ASP A 251 -1.88 18.99 -25.91
N ILE A 252 -3.02 19.65 -25.67
CA ILE A 252 -3.18 21.10 -25.80
C ILE A 252 -2.64 21.85 -24.58
N SER A 253 -2.70 21.25 -23.38
CA SER A 253 -2.49 21.99 -22.14
C SER A 253 -1.03 22.31 -21.78
N GLU A 254 -0.02 21.86 -22.55
CA GLU A 254 1.42 22.16 -22.39
C GLU A 254 1.89 22.34 -20.92
N THR A 255 1.45 21.48 -19.99
CA THR A 255 1.87 21.59 -18.60
C THR A 255 3.25 20.95 -18.40
N ASP A 256 4.17 21.71 -17.79
CA ASP A 256 5.57 21.32 -17.52
C ASP A 256 5.73 20.10 -16.58
N ASP A 257 4.66 19.66 -15.90
CA ASP A 257 4.69 18.52 -14.96
C ASP A 257 4.28 17.19 -15.65
N HIS A 258 5.07 16.81 -16.66
CA HIS A 258 4.78 15.68 -17.54
C HIS A 258 4.65 14.33 -16.82
N LYS A 259 5.28 14.16 -15.65
CA LYS A 259 5.30 12.87 -14.94
C LYS A 259 4.00 12.62 -14.18
N VAL A 260 3.51 13.61 -13.45
CA VAL A 260 2.25 13.49 -12.68
C VAL A 260 1.05 13.33 -13.62
N GLU A 261 1.00 14.00 -14.78
CA GLU A 261 -0.11 13.72 -15.72
C GLU A 261 0.03 12.36 -16.43
N SER A 262 1.24 11.79 -16.54
CA SER A 262 1.47 10.48 -17.16
C SER A 262 0.89 9.33 -16.34
N ASP A 263 1.04 9.35 -15.02
CA ASP A 263 0.60 8.25 -14.16
C ASP A 263 -0.94 8.18 -14.09
N PHE A 264 -1.63 9.31 -14.09
CA PHE A 264 -3.08 9.40 -14.11
C PHE A 264 -3.66 8.94 -15.45
N ARG A 265 -3.04 9.34 -16.57
CA ARG A 265 -3.42 8.85 -17.91
C ARG A 265 -3.31 7.33 -17.98
N LYS A 266 -2.20 6.78 -17.47
CA LYS A 266 -2.03 5.34 -17.39
C LYS A 266 -3.13 4.70 -16.56
N ALA A 267 -3.41 5.22 -15.36
CA ALA A 267 -4.45 4.70 -14.49
C ALA A 267 -5.85 4.73 -15.13
N MET A 268 -6.22 5.80 -15.83
CA MET A 268 -7.47 5.89 -16.59
C MET A 268 -7.61 4.77 -17.64
N LEU A 269 -6.52 4.47 -18.35
CA LEU A 269 -6.53 3.48 -19.42
C LEU A 269 -6.49 2.04 -18.88
N GLU A 270 -5.78 1.83 -17.77
CA GLU A 270 -5.65 0.51 -17.15
C GLU A 270 -6.83 0.18 -16.20
N ASN A 271 -7.52 1.18 -15.63
CA ASN A 271 -8.62 0.97 -14.67
C ASN A 271 -9.96 1.54 -15.15
N LYS A 272 -10.96 0.66 -15.35
CA LYS A 272 -12.28 1.05 -15.88
C LYS A 272 -13.10 1.87 -14.92
N LYS A 273 -12.93 1.62 -13.62
CA LYS A 273 -13.71 2.29 -12.59
C LYS A 273 -13.38 3.78 -12.53
N ILE A 274 -12.16 4.17 -12.92
CA ILE A 274 -11.79 5.58 -13.06
C ILE A 274 -12.55 6.24 -14.20
N ILE A 275 -12.62 5.61 -15.38
CA ILE A 275 -13.39 6.15 -16.51
C ILE A 275 -14.88 6.23 -16.18
N GLU A 276 -15.44 5.17 -15.60
CA GLU A 276 -16.85 5.14 -15.16
C GLU A 276 -17.15 6.28 -14.18
N LYS A 277 -16.24 6.54 -13.24
CA LYS A 277 -16.37 7.62 -12.25
C LYS A 277 -16.22 9.01 -12.87
N ILE A 278 -15.32 9.19 -13.84
CA ILE A 278 -15.21 10.45 -14.61
C ILE A 278 -16.53 10.74 -15.32
N ILE A 279 -17.08 9.76 -16.03
CA ILE A 279 -18.36 9.89 -16.74
C ILE A 279 -19.47 10.23 -15.74
N ALA A 280 -19.54 9.53 -14.61
CA ALA A 280 -20.54 9.82 -13.58
C ALA A 280 -20.44 11.27 -13.06
N TYR A 281 -19.24 11.81 -12.88
CA TYR A 281 -19.08 13.21 -12.48
C TYR A 281 -19.41 14.20 -13.59
N MET A 282 -19.17 13.87 -14.85
CA MET A 282 -19.55 14.74 -15.98
C MET A 282 -21.05 15.05 -16.02
N ASP A 283 -21.87 14.14 -15.51
CA ASP A 283 -23.33 14.25 -15.44
C ASP A 283 -23.83 14.76 -14.06
N ASP A 284 -22.93 15.03 -13.11
CA ASP A 284 -23.25 15.48 -11.75
C ASP A 284 -23.11 17.01 -11.64
N GLU A 285 -24.24 17.73 -11.66
CA GLU A 285 -24.28 19.19 -11.51
C GLU A 285 -23.64 19.67 -10.20
N GLN A 286 -23.75 18.92 -9.11
CA GLN A 286 -23.14 19.29 -7.84
C GLN A 286 -21.61 19.22 -7.93
N ALA A 287 -21.08 18.16 -8.53
CA ALA A 287 -19.64 18.02 -8.75
C ALA A 287 -19.09 19.10 -9.69
N MET A 288 -19.81 19.46 -10.76
CA MET A 288 -19.41 20.55 -11.66
C MET A 288 -19.35 21.90 -10.94
N ASN A 289 -20.39 22.23 -10.15
CA ASN A 289 -20.45 23.48 -9.38
C ASN A 289 -19.36 23.56 -8.29
N GLU A 290 -19.00 22.43 -7.69
CA GLU A 290 -17.90 22.35 -6.72
C GLU A 290 -16.56 22.72 -7.35
N VAL A 291 -16.29 22.22 -8.56
CA VAL A 291 -15.07 22.56 -9.31
C VAL A 291 -15.08 24.02 -9.76
N GLU A 292 -16.19 24.54 -10.29
CA GLU A 292 -16.31 25.95 -10.66
C GLU A 292 -16.02 26.86 -9.46
N SER A 293 -16.61 26.55 -8.29
CA SER A 293 -16.39 27.28 -7.05
C SER A 293 -14.94 27.21 -6.55
N PHE A 294 -14.23 26.12 -6.85
CA PHE A 294 -12.83 25.96 -6.50
C PHE A 294 -11.92 26.77 -7.43
N ILE A 295 -12.23 26.81 -8.73
CA ILE A 295 -11.51 27.61 -9.72
C ILE A 295 -11.72 29.11 -9.46
N ASP A 296 -12.95 29.55 -9.13
CA ASP A 296 -13.23 30.98 -8.87
C ASP A 296 -12.54 31.53 -7.62
N LYS A 297 -12.09 30.66 -6.72
CA LYS A 297 -11.43 31.03 -5.45
C LYS A 297 -9.90 31.05 -5.52
N ASN A 298 -9.30 30.51 -6.56
CA ASN A 298 -7.84 30.35 -6.71
C ASN A 298 -7.34 30.98 -8.01
#